data_AF-A0A3M1YG66-F1
#
_entry.id   AF-A0A3M1YG66-F1
#
_cell.length_a   1.000
_cell.length_b   1.000
_cell.length_c   1.000
_cell.angle_alpha   90.00
_cell.angle_beta   90.00
_cell.angle_gamma   90.00
#
_symmetry.space_group_name_H-M   'P 1'
#
loop_
_entity.id
_entity.type
_entity.pdbx_description
1 polymer ?
#
loop_
_entity_poly.entity_id
_entity_poly.type
_entity_poly.pdbx_seq_one_letter_code
_entity_poly.pdbx_strand_id
1 'polypeptide(L)'
;MMSKKHTFIERIAEKLKLIPDLHNDRDPVLQRLTEEGKLTNFPPMEKWDNWVEYEAKAHPKKVKRNYTIVPTTCFNCESACG
;
A
#
# COMPACT_ATOMS: atom_id res chain seq x y z
N MET A 1 26.91 -3.54 -1.75
CA MET A 1 25.76 -4.29 -1.20
C MET A 1 26.30 -5.31 -0.21
N MET A 2 26.17 -5.06 1.09
CA MET A 2 26.80 -5.88 2.13
C MET A 2 25.90 -7.09 2.40
N SER A 3 26.30 -8.26 1.92
CA SER A 3 25.62 -9.52 2.25
C SER A 3 25.68 -9.70 3.77
N LYS A 4 24.55 -9.52 4.45
CA LYS A 4 24.46 -9.79 5.89
C LYS A 4 24.62 -11.30 6.07
N LYS A 5 25.68 -11.71 6.76
CA LYS A 5 25.92 -13.12 7.07
C LYS A 5 24.94 -13.54 8.15
N HIS A 6 24.10 -14.54 7.87
CA HIS A 6 23.13 -15.04 8.83
C HIS A 6 23.82 -15.57 10.10
N THR A 7 23.23 -15.21 11.23
CA THR A 7 23.58 -15.66 12.56
C THR A 7 23.20 -17.14 12.76
N PHE A 8 23.71 -17.74 13.82
CA PHE A 8 23.43 -19.14 14.15
C PHE A 8 21.93 -19.41 14.39
N ILE A 9 21.21 -18.45 14.96
CA ILE A 9 19.78 -18.54 15.24
C ILE A 9 19.00 -18.63 13.94
N GLU A 10 19.33 -17.78 12.96
CA GLU A 10 18.66 -17.73 11.66
C GLU A 10 18.83 -19.06 10.91
N ARG A 11 20.04 -19.64 10.89
CA ARG A 11 20.28 -20.95 10.26
C ARG A 11 19.48 -22.10 10.88
N ILE A 12 19.27 -22.07 12.20
CA ILE A 12 18.45 -23.08 12.87
C ILE A 12 16.98 -22.84 12.57
N ALA A 13 16.53 -21.59 12.63
CA ALA A 13 15.15 -21.23 12.34
C ALA A 13 14.74 -21.60 10.90
N GLU A 14 15.64 -21.42 9.92
CA GLU A 14 15.45 -21.88 8.54
C GLU A 14 15.35 -23.42 8.45
N LYS A 15 16.28 -24.14 9.10
CA LYS A 15 16.25 -25.61 9.14
C LYS A 15 14.99 -26.19 9.78
N LEU A 16 14.46 -25.50 10.79
CA LEU A 16 13.20 -25.85 11.44
C LEU A 16 11.96 -25.33 10.70
N LYS A 17 12.14 -24.62 9.56
CA LYS A 17 11.07 -23.97 8.78
C LYS A 17 10.20 -23.01 9.60
N LEU A 18 10.76 -22.42 10.64
CA LEU A 18 10.10 -21.36 11.42
C LEU A 18 10.10 -20.03 10.64
N ILE A 19 11.11 -19.83 9.80
CA ILE A 19 11.26 -18.68 8.90
C ILE A 19 11.58 -19.19 7.48
N PRO A 20 11.21 -18.44 6.43
CA PRO A 20 11.56 -18.77 5.04
C PRO A 20 13.07 -18.68 4.82
N ASP A 21 13.55 -19.39 3.81
CA ASP A 21 14.95 -19.35 3.37
C ASP A 21 15.29 -17.96 2.84
N LEU A 22 16.17 -17.24 3.54
CA LEU A 22 16.62 -15.91 3.13
C LEU A 22 17.73 -15.99 2.07
N HIS A 23 18.21 -17.20 1.74
CA HIS A 23 19.25 -17.43 0.73
C HIS A 23 18.73 -17.46 -0.71
N ASN A 24 17.41 -17.52 -0.93
CA ASN A 24 16.82 -17.48 -2.26
C ASN A 24 16.26 -16.08 -2.55
N ASP A 25 16.86 -15.41 -3.54
CA ASP A 25 16.55 -14.06 -3.98
C ASP A 25 15.06 -13.90 -4.27
N ARG A 26 14.43 -13.07 -3.43
CA ARG A 26 13.20 -12.29 -3.67
C ARG A 26 11.99 -13.12 -4.06
N ASP A 27 10.89 -12.91 -3.33
CA ASP A 27 9.57 -13.34 -3.75
C ASP A 27 9.38 -13.21 -5.28
N PRO A 28 8.78 -14.21 -5.95
CA PRO A 28 8.52 -14.15 -7.37
C PRO A 28 7.84 -12.82 -7.65
N VAL A 29 8.24 -12.13 -8.73
CA VAL A 29 7.67 -10.86 -9.22
C VAL A 29 6.23 -10.77 -8.78
N LEU A 30 5.96 -10.02 -7.69
CA LEU A 30 4.63 -9.97 -7.12
C LEU A 30 3.74 -9.43 -8.22
N GLN A 31 2.86 -10.28 -8.73
CA GLN A 31 1.99 -9.89 -9.83
C GLN A 31 1.15 -8.74 -9.32
N ARG A 32 1.23 -7.62 -10.04
CA ARG A 32 0.38 -6.48 -9.75
C ARG A 32 -1.05 -6.97 -9.83
N LEU A 33 -1.85 -6.69 -8.79
CA LEU A 33 -3.26 -7.09 -8.75
C LEU A 33 -4.05 -6.56 -9.95
N THR A 34 -3.54 -5.52 -10.62
CA THR A 34 -4.09 -4.93 -11.83
C THR A 34 -3.00 -4.47 -12.78
N GLU A 35 -3.35 -4.23 -14.04
CA GLU A 35 -2.41 -3.75 -15.05
C GLU A 35 -1.76 -2.42 -14.66
N GLU A 36 -0.55 -2.19 -15.17
CA GLU A 36 0.16 -0.93 -14.97
C GLU A 36 -0.66 0.25 -15.51
N GLY A 37 -0.68 1.37 -14.77
CA GLY A 37 -1.49 2.54 -15.09
C GLY A 37 -2.97 2.45 -14.67
N LYS A 38 -3.45 1.29 -14.22
CA LYS A 38 -4.83 1.14 -13.74
C LYS A 38 -4.90 1.37 -12.22
N LEU A 39 -5.20 2.61 -11.80
CA LEU A 39 -5.72 2.85 -10.46
C LEU A 39 -7.13 2.25 -10.40
N THR A 40 -7.40 1.39 -9.42
CA THR A 40 -8.56 0.50 -9.47
C THR A 40 -9.77 1.01 -8.71
N ASN A 41 -9.57 1.95 -7.80
CA ASN A 41 -10.62 2.39 -6.89
C ASN A 41 -10.45 3.85 -6.50
N PHE A 42 -10.72 4.74 -7.46
CA PHE A 42 -10.89 6.17 -7.20
C PHE A 42 -12.21 6.61 -7.85
N PRO A 43 -12.89 7.62 -7.29
CA PRO A 43 -14.15 8.07 -7.84
C PRO A 43 -13.95 8.72 -9.21
N PRO A 44 -14.97 8.67 -10.10
CA PRO A 44 -14.95 9.40 -11.37
C PRO A 44 -14.66 10.90 -11.14
N MET A 45 -13.85 11.49 -12.01
CA MET A 45 -13.39 12.88 -11.87
C MET A 45 -14.56 13.87 -11.84
N GLU A 46 -15.64 13.56 -12.56
CA GLU A 46 -16.87 14.37 -12.62
C GLU A 46 -17.59 14.46 -11.27
N LYS A 47 -17.25 13.60 -10.31
CA LYS A 47 -17.84 13.58 -8.96
C LYS A 47 -16.93 14.21 -7.91
N TRP A 48 -15.73 14.67 -8.27
CA TRP A 48 -14.74 15.12 -7.28
C TRP A 48 -15.18 16.38 -6.56
N ASP A 49 -15.88 17.31 -7.22
CA ASP A 49 -16.32 18.55 -6.59
C ASP A 49 -17.41 18.34 -5.52
N ASN A 50 -18.15 17.22 -5.58
CA ASN A 50 -19.27 16.93 -4.70
C ASN A 50 -19.37 15.44 -4.38
N TRP A 51 -18.33 14.90 -3.76
CA TRP A 51 -18.26 13.50 -3.34
C TRP A 51 -18.98 13.28 -2.00
N VAL A 52 -19.89 12.31 -1.95
CA VAL A 52 -20.64 11.97 -0.74
C VAL A 52 -19.98 10.79 -0.03
N GLU A 53 -19.49 11.00 1.20
CA GLU A 53 -18.91 9.93 2.03
C GLU A 53 -19.38 10.03 3.50
N TYR A 54 -19.23 8.94 4.25
CA TYR A 54 -19.50 8.95 5.69
C TYR A 54 -18.38 9.67 6.45
N GLU A 55 -18.75 10.52 7.39
CA GLU A 55 -17.82 11.23 8.27
C GLU A 55 -17.09 10.27 9.20
N ALA A 56 -15.76 10.17 9.03
CA ALA A 56 -14.90 9.28 9.80
C ALA A 56 -14.96 9.57 11.31
N LYS A 57 -15.03 10.85 11.71
CA LYS A 57 -15.12 11.25 13.13
C LYS A 57 -16.47 10.98 13.77
N ALA A 58 -17.51 10.72 12.97
CA ALA A 58 -18.86 10.49 13.47
C ALA A 58 -19.13 9.01 13.78
N HIS A 59 -18.17 8.11 13.53
CA HIS A 59 -18.32 6.69 13.82
C HIS A 59 -18.75 6.47 15.29
N PRO A 60 -19.77 5.63 15.58
CA PRO A 60 -20.47 4.69 14.69
C PRO A 60 -21.69 5.27 13.94
N LYS A 61 -22.00 6.56 14.10
CA LYS A 61 -23.13 7.20 13.43
C LYS A 61 -22.80 7.37 11.95
N LYS A 62 -23.63 6.81 11.07
CA LYS A 62 -23.49 6.87 9.60
C LYS A 62 -23.90 8.24 9.04
N VAL A 63 -23.19 9.30 9.44
CA VAL A 63 -23.45 10.67 8.99
C VAL A 63 -22.80 10.89 7.62
N LYS A 64 -23.59 11.18 6.59
CA LYS A 64 -23.10 11.51 5.25
C LYS A 64 -22.66 12.98 5.17
N ARG A 65 -21.57 13.26 4.48
CA ARG A 65 -21.07 14.60 4.18
C ARG A 65 -20.59 14.69 2.73
N ASN A 66 -20.66 15.91 2.20
CA ASN A 66 -20.16 16.23 0.87
C ASN A 66 -18.74 16.82 1.01
N TYR A 67 -17.84 16.35 0.16
CA TYR A 67 -16.44 16.78 0.11
C TYR A 67 -16.04 17.10 -1.31
N THR A 68 -15.08 18.00 -1.44
CA THR A 68 -14.33 18.17 -2.69
C THR A 68 -13.06 17.34 -2.58
N ILE A 69 -12.86 16.41 -3.52
CA ILE A 69 -11.67 15.56 -3.59
C ILE A 69 -10.57 16.36 -4.29
N VAL A 70 -9.49 16.61 -3.56
CA VAL A 70 -8.26 17.18 -4.12
C VAL A 70 -7.28 16.04 -4.38
N PRO A 71 -6.88 15.77 -5.64
CA PRO A 71 -5.92 14.71 -5.95
C PRO A 71 -4.53 15.12 -5.46
N THR A 72 -4.16 14.67 -4.27
CA THR A 72 -2.81 14.89 -3.77
C THR A 72 -1.86 13.97 -4.53
N THR A 73 -0.88 14.50 -5.26
CA THR A 73 0.16 13.67 -5.85
C THR A 73 1.06 13.17 -4.73
N CYS A 74 1.05 11.86 -4.45
CA CYS A 74 1.78 11.31 -3.32
C CYS A 74 3.29 11.50 -3.51
N PHE A 75 3.90 12.32 -2.65
CA PHE A 75 5.33 12.65 -2.56
C PHE A 75 6.16 11.45 -2.04
N ASN A 76 6.01 10.26 -2.61
CA ASN A 76 6.97 9.17 -2.35
C ASN A 76 7.56 8.61 -3.66
N CYS A 77 7.56 9.44 -4.71
CA CYS A 77 8.42 9.30 -5.89
C CYS A 77 8.98 10.66 -6.37
N GLU A 78 9.13 11.65 -5.46
CA GLU A 78 9.67 13.01 -5.67
C GLU A 78 8.69 14.06 -6.25
N SER A 79 8.18 14.95 -5.38
CA SER A 79 7.70 16.31 -5.69
C SER A 79 6.31 16.53 -6.32
N ALA A 80 5.23 16.57 -5.51
CA ALA A 80 4.18 17.61 -5.63
C ALA A 80 3.11 17.51 -4.51
N CYS A 81 3.47 18.04 -3.34
CA CYS A 81 2.55 18.38 -2.25
C CYS A 81 1.48 19.36 -2.75
N GLY A 82 0.23 18.94 -2.67
CA GLY A 82 -0.98 19.76 -2.84
C GLY A 82 -2.13 18.97 -2.25
#